data_AF-A0A9W6SA59-F1
#
_entry.id   AF-A0A9W6SA59-F1
#
_cell.length_a   1.000
_cell.length_b   1.000
_cell.length_c   1.000
_cell.angle_alpha   90.00
_cell.angle_beta   90.00
_cell.angle_gamma   90.00
#
_symmetry.space_group_name_H-M   'P 1'
#
loop_
_entity.id
_entity.type
_entity.pdbx_description
1 polymer ?
#
loop_
_entity_poly.entity_id
_entity_poly.type
_entity_poly.pdbx_seq_one_letter_code
_entity_poly.pdbx_strand_id
1 'polypeptide(L)'
;MSDENAALARTRITYLESLGDELRDRGFAVRLTIPQGGPPSLHVVNPRASALAENILAETTAGAWWFWWSWAERIAPANDPAEAADRVTRVLAATGEYSS
;
A
#
# COMPACT_ATOMS: atom_id res chain seq x y z
N MET A 1 3.07 24.50 -3.93
CA MET A 1 2.43 23.37 -3.24
C MET A 1 1.40 23.97 -2.30
N SER A 2 0.10 23.82 -2.58
CA SER A 2 -0.96 24.37 -1.72
C SER A 2 -1.03 23.63 -0.38
N ASP A 3 -1.53 24.30 0.66
CA ASP A 3 -1.69 23.70 2.01
C ASP A 3 -2.56 22.43 1.99
N GLU A 4 -3.55 22.37 1.12
CA GLU A 4 -4.41 21.20 0.90
C GLU A 4 -3.63 19.98 0.39
N ASN A 5 -2.77 20.15 -0.62
CA ASN A 5 -1.96 19.04 -1.14
C ASN A 5 -1.00 18.51 -0.07
N ALA A 6 -0.45 19.40 0.76
CA ALA A 6 0.40 19.00 1.89
C ALA A 6 -0.40 18.23 2.96
N ALA A 7 -1.63 18.65 3.27
CA ALA A 7 -2.51 17.94 4.19
C ALA A 7 -2.89 16.54 3.64
N LEU A 8 -3.27 16.46 2.37
CA LEU A 8 -3.58 15.20 1.70
C LEU A 8 -2.36 14.26 1.67
N ALA A 9 -1.15 14.78 1.42
CA ALA A 9 0.08 13.99 1.46
C ALA A 9 0.36 13.44 2.86
N ARG A 10 0.14 14.23 3.92
CA ARG A 10 0.30 13.77 5.30
C ARG A 10 -0.68 12.67 5.66
N THR A 11 -1.95 12.81 5.26
CA THR A 11 -2.97 11.77 5.46
C THR A 11 -2.61 10.48 4.72
N ARG A 12 -2.10 10.58 3.48
CA ARG A 12 -1.59 9.40 2.74
C ARG A 12 -0.50 8.68 3.52
N ILE A 13 0.48 9.43 4.00
CA ILE A 13 1.61 8.88 4.76
C ILE A 13 1.11 8.14 6.01
N THR A 14 0.22 8.74 6.80
CA THR A 14 -0.33 8.10 8.01
C THR A 14 -1.04 6.76 7.71
N TYR A 15 -1.84 6.69 6.65
CA TYR A 15 -2.49 5.44 6.26
C TYR A 15 -1.47 4.40 5.78
N LEU A 16 -0.49 4.81 4.96
CA LEU A 16 0.54 3.91 4.44
C LEU A 16 1.48 3.40 5.55
N GLU A 17 1.77 4.20 6.57
CA GLU A 17 2.51 3.78 7.76
C GLU A 17 1.75 2.72 8.53
N SER A 18 0.45 2.95 8.78
CA SER A 18 -0.41 1.99 9.48
C SER A 18 -0.50 0.64 8.74
N LEU A 19 -0.65 0.67 7.42
CA LEU A 19 -0.60 -0.55 6.60
C LEU A 19 0.79 -1.19 6.63
N GLY A 20 1.85 -0.37 6.63
CA GLY A 20 3.22 -0.84 6.73
C GLY A 20 3.49 -1.64 8.00
N ASP A 21 2.95 -1.21 9.14
CA ASP A 21 3.11 -1.92 10.41
C ASP A 21 2.41 -3.28 10.41
N GLU A 22 1.16 -3.34 9.93
CA GLU A 22 0.43 -4.60 9.74
C GLU A 22 1.19 -5.60 8.86
N LEU A 23 1.80 -5.11 7.77
CA LEU A 23 2.56 -5.95 6.85
C LEU A 23 3.90 -6.42 7.43
N ARG A 24 4.58 -5.58 8.22
CA ARG A 24 5.82 -5.96 8.93
C ARG A 24 5.55 -7.07 9.94
N ASP A 25 4.45 -6.98 10.68
CA ASP A 25 4.05 -8.02 11.65
C ASP A 25 3.78 -9.37 10.97
N ARG A 26 3.45 -9.35 9.68
CA ARG A 26 3.23 -10.52 8.82
C ARG A 26 4.50 -10.97 8.08
N GLY A 27 5.63 -10.34 8.33
CA GLY A 27 6.93 -10.72 7.78
C GLY A 27 7.25 -10.14 6.40
N PHE A 28 6.51 -9.14 5.92
CA PHE A 28 6.84 -8.42 4.68
C PHE A 28 7.90 -7.35 4.92
N ALA A 29 8.75 -7.14 3.91
CA ALA A 29 9.62 -5.98 3.88
C ALA A 29 8.86 -4.81 3.23
N VAL A 30 8.77 -3.68 3.94
CA VAL A 30 8.03 -2.51 3.47
C VAL A 30 8.88 -1.24 3.50
N ARG A 31 8.72 -0.39 2.48
CA ARG A 31 9.40 0.90 2.35
C ARG A 31 8.43 1.97 1.86
N LEU A 32 8.19 2.98 2.69
CA LEU A 32 7.49 4.19 2.26
C LEU A 32 8.35 4.97 1.28
N THR A 33 7.77 5.35 0.14
CA THR A 33 8.44 6.10 -0.93
C THR A 33 7.68 7.40 -1.18
N ILE A 34 8.41 8.51 -1.24
CA ILE A 34 7.86 9.85 -1.50
C ILE A 34 8.57 10.41 -2.75
N PRO A 35 8.08 10.08 -3.96
CA PRO A 35 8.72 10.54 -5.18
C PRO A 35 8.56 12.06 -5.35
N GLN A 36 9.57 12.72 -5.91
CA GLN A 36 9.48 14.13 -6.27
C GLN A 36 8.38 14.31 -7.33
N GLY A 37 7.31 15.03 -6.98
CA GLY A 37 6.19 15.31 -7.89
C GLY A 37 5.11 14.22 -7.96
N GLY A 38 5.17 13.17 -7.15
CA GLY A 38 4.14 12.11 -7.11
C GLY A 38 3.56 11.87 -5.70
N PRO A 39 2.43 11.17 -5.58
CA PRO A 39 1.87 10.81 -4.28
C PRO A 39 2.77 9.79 -3.56
N PRO A 40 2.82 9.82 -2.21
CA PRO A 40 3.45 8.76 -1.42
C PRO A 40 2.87 7.38 -1.73
N SER A 41 3.71 6.36 -1.72
CA SER A 41 3.31 4.96 -1.88
C SER A 41 4.10 4.06 -0.94
N LEU A 42 3.53 2.90 -0.61
CA LEU A 42 4.20 1.87 0.18
C LEU A 42 4.68 0.75 -0.76
N HIS A 43 5.99 0.63 -0.89
CA HIS A 43 6.59 -0.50 -1.59
C HIS A 43 6.65 -1.70 -0.67
N VAL A 44 6.04 -2.82 -1.07
CA VAL A 44 5.90 -4.05 -0.28
C VAL A 44 6.59 -5.19 -1.03
N VAL A 45 7.45 -5.94 -0.35
CA VAL A 45 8.17 -7.09 -0.89
C VAL A 45 7.94 -8.29 0.00
N ASN A 46 7.64 -9.44 -0.59
CA ASN A 46 7.64 -10.71 0.13
C ASN A 46 9.07 -11.26 0.19
N PRO A 47 9.75 -11.32 1.36
CA PRO A 47 11.12 -11.82 1.43
C PRO A 47 11.25 -13.30 1.05
N ARG A 48 10.15 -14.07 1.12
CA ARG A 48 10.10 -15.49 0.73
C ARG A 48 9.91 -15.67 -0.78
N ALA A 49 9.53 -14.61 -1.49
CA ALA A 49 9.35 -14.58 -2.93
C ALA A 49 9.77 -13.19 -3.45
N SER A 50 11.06 -12.86 -3.36
CA SER A 50 11.57 -11.50 -3.58
C SER A 50 11.36 -10.94 -5.00
N ALA A 51 10.97 -11.78 -5.96
CA ALA A 51 10.51 -11.35 -7.28
C ALA A 51 9.14 -10.66 -7.23
N LEU A 52 8.37 -10.87 -6.16
CA LEU A 52 7.05 -10.30 -5.93
C LEU A 52 7.18 -9.05 -5.06
N ALA A 53 6.96 -7.91 -5.70
CA ALA A 53 6.87 -6.62 -5.06
C ALA A 53 5.67 -5.86 -5.60
N GLU A 54 5.07 -5.03 -4.76
CA GLU A 54 3.91 -4.21 -5.14
C GLU A 54 4.00 -2.82 -4.53
N ASN A 55 3.39 -1.83 -5.18
CA ASN A 55 3.25 -0.48 -4.65
C ASN A 55 1.80 -0.22 -4.26
N ILE A 56 1.58 0.03 -2.98
CA ILE A 56 0.25 0.34 -2.45
C ILE A 56 0.11 1.85 -2.34
N LEU A 57 -1.01 2.37 -2.84
CA LEU A 57 -1.37 3.78 -2.73
C LEU A 57 -2.47 3.95 -1.68
N ALA A 58 -2.52 5.12 -1.07
CA ALA A 58 -3.67 5.58 -0.29
C ALA A 58 -4.28 6.77 -1.05
N GLU A 59 -5.54 6.68 -1.43
CA GLU A 59 -6.20 7.73 -2.20
C GLU A 59 -7.61 7.98 -1.71
N THR A 60 -8.02 9.26 -1.76
CA THR A 60 -9.38 9.66 -1.45
C THR A 60 -10.22 9.75 -2.72
N THR A 61 -11.43 9.20 -2.68
CA THR A 61 -12.41 9.33 -3.76
C THR A 61 -13.74 9.71 -3.13
N ALA A 62 -14.28 10.87 -3.52
CA ALA A 62 -15.52 11.41 -2.97
C ALA A 62 -15.55 11.49 -1.43
N GLY A 63 -14.40 11.81 -0.81
CA GLY A 63 -14.27 11.97 0.64
C GLY A 63 -13.98 10.69 1.43
N ALA A 64 -14.02 9.52 0.79
CA ALA A 64 -13.65 8.25 1.41
C ALA A 64 -12.21 7.84 1.03
N TRP A 65 -11.43 7.41 2.02
CA TRP A 65 -10.06 6.94 1.82
C TRP A 65 -10.01 5.43 1.62
N TRP A 66 -9.20 5.01 0.65
CA TRP A 66 -9.01 3.62 0.28
C TRP A 66 -7.53 3.33 0.04
N PHE A 67 -7.12 2.10 0.33
CA PHE A 67 -5.90 1.53 -0.21
C PHE A 67 -6.16 1.01 -1.62
N TRP A 68 -5.20 1.23 -2.51
CA TRP A 68 -5.28 0.86 -3.93
C TRP A 68 -4.02 0.12 -4.36
N TRP A 69 -4.23 -0.84 -5.26
CA TRP A 69 -3.14 -1.44 -6.02
C TRP A 69 -2.58 -0.45 -7.04
N SER A 70 -1.34 -0.65 -7.48
CA SER A 70 -0.76 0.16 -8.56
C SER A 70 -1.51 0.04 -9.89
N TRP A 71 -2.27 -1.05 -10.08
CA TRP A 71 -3.18 -1.25 -11.22
C TRP A 71 -4.59 -0.69 -11.03
N ALA A 72 -4.77 0.26 -10.10
CA ALA A 72 -5.99 1.03 -9.90
C ALA A 72 -7.24 0.23 -9.47
N GLU A 73 -7.04 -0.90 -8.80
CA GLU A 73 -8.12 -1.61 -8.08
C GLU A 73 -8.09 -1.31 -6.58
N ARG A 74 -9.27 -1.35 -5.95
CA ARG A 74 -9.41 -1.12 -4.50
C ARG A 74 -8.98 -2.34 -3.71
N ILE A 75 -8.14 -2.12 -2.70
CA ILE A 75 -7.73 -3.14 -1.74
C ILE A 75 -8.71 -3.17 -0.59
N ALA A 76 -8.83 -2.11 0.20
CA ALA A 76 -9.72 -2.02 1.35
C ALA A 76 -9.88 -0.55 1.77
N PRO A 77 -10.88 -0.20 2.60
CA PRO A 77 -10.97 1.11 3.23
C PRO A 77 -9.69 1.45 4.01
N ALA A 78 -9.24 2.71 3.98
CA ALA A 78 -7.98 3.08 4.62
C ALA A 78 -8.02 3.07 6.16
N ASN A 79 -9.23 3.05 6.74
CA ASN A 79 -9.45 2.89 8.17
C ASN A 79 -9.44 1.42 8.64
N ASP A 80 -9.21 0.46 7.73
CA ASP A 80 -9.02 -0.96 8.04
C ASP A 80 -7.70 -1.48 7.42
N PRO A 81 -6.54 -1.12 7.99
CA PRO A 81 -5.24 -1.56 7.49
C PRO A 81 -5.03 -3.08 7.62
N ALA A 82 -5.70 -3.73 8.58
CA ALA A 82 -5.62 -5.17 8.78
C ALA A 82 -6.25 -5.94 7.61
N GLU A 83 -7.44 -5.52 7.16
CA GLU A 83 -8.09 -6.08 5.96
C GLU A 83 -7.24 -5.86 4.70
N ALA A 84 -6.67 -4.67 4.55
CA ALA A 84 -5.78 -4.37 3.44
C ALA A 84 -4.56 -5.30 3.42
N ALA A 85 -3.91 -5.48 4.56
CA ALA A 85 -2.75 -6.35 4.69
C ALA A 85 -3.11 -7.83 4.44
N ASP A 86 -4.33 -8.29 4.76
CA ASP A 86 -4.77 -9.66 4.47
C ASP A 86 -4.87 -9.92 2.97
N ARG A 87 -5.37 -8.92 2.23
CA ARG A 87 -5.50 -8.97 0.78
C ARG A 87 -4.12 -8.88 0.10
N VAL A 88 -3.25 -7.99 0.60
CA VAL A 88 -1.84 -7.89 0.16
C VAL A 88 -1.10 -9.20 0.34
N THR A 89 -1.24 -9.82 1.51
CA THR A 89 -0.59 -11.10 1.83
C THR A 89 -1.03 -12.20 0.87
N ARG A 90 -2.33 -12.30 0.58
CA ARG A 90 -2.87 -13.29 -0.35
C ARG A 90 -2.32 -13.13 -1.77
N VAL A 91 -2.34 -11.92 -2.31
CA VAL A 91 -1.86 -11.66 -3.68
C VAL A 91 -0.36 -11.94 -3.81
N LEU A 92 0.44 -11.48 -2.84
CA LEU A 92 1.89 -11.67 -2.85
C LEU A 92 2.35 -13.07 -2.38
N ALA A 93 1.42 -13.92 -1.94
CA ALA A 93 1.66 -15.35 -1.68
C ALA A 93 1.30 -16.23 -2.89
N ALA A 94 0.25 -15.88 -3.64
CA ALA A 94 -0.29 -16.71 -4.73
C ALA A 94 0.51 -16.66 -6.04
N THR A 95 1.34 -15.63 -6.26
CA THR A 95 2.02 -15.45 -7.56
C THR A 95 3.28 -16.30 -7.76
N GLY A 96 3.57 -17.22 -6.84
CA GLY A 96 4.61 -18.26 -7.01
C GLY A 96 4.19 -19.46 -7.88
N GLU A 97 2.91 -19.58 -8.26
CA GLU A 97 2.37 -20.76 -8.96
C GLU A 97 1.91 -20.51 -10.41
N TYR A 98 2.15 -19.32 -10.98
CA TYR A 98 1.96 -19.10 -12.43
C TYR A 98 3.30 -19.22 -13.16
N SER A 99 3.81 -20.44 -13.21
CA SER A 99 4.76 -20.88 -14.24
C SER A 99 4.21 -22.19 -14.81
N SER A 100 3.40 -22.08 -15.86
CA SER A 100 3.06 -23.15 -16.79
C SER A 100 3.55 -22.77 -18.17
#